data_AF-A0AAN8SUQ4-F1
#
_entry.id   AF-A0AAN8SUQ4-F1
#
_cell.length_a   1.000
_cell.length_b   1.000
_cell.length_c   1.000
_cell.angle_alpha   90.00
_cell.angle_beta   90.00
_cell.angle_gamma   90.00
#
_symmetry.space_group_name_H-M   'P 1'
#
loop_
_entity.id
_entity.type
_entity.pdbx_description
1 polymer ?
#
loop_
_entity_poly.entity_id
_entity_poly.type
_entity_poly.pdbx_seq_one_letter_code
_entity_poly.pdbx_strand_id
1 'polypeptide(L)'
;MLKEYATFRDLLDEAAKQIGVDLRFNSVKLKYKIEDSNSPLEIQNEMGARVYVSLKKDNKELTKYPLCVLVFVKDCKLTDRNILEDGVGMCGIDGRDIVDTQTLVLSVVR
;
A
#
# COMPACT_ATOMS: atom_id res chain seq x y z
N MET A 1 6.77 10.66 5.36
CA MET A 1 7.18 10.08 6.67
C MET A 1 5.95 9.92 7.54
N LEU A 2 5.88 8.87 8.36
CA LEU A 2 4.71 8.62 9.20
C LEU A 2 4.80 9.34 10.55
N LYS A 3 3.68 9.91 10.99
CA LYS A 3 3.54 10.47 12.34
C LYS A 3 3.33 9.35 13.36
N GLU A 4 3.74 9.58 14.61
CA GLU A 4 3.54 8.61 15.71
C GLU A 4 2.06 8.21 15.92
N TYR A 5 1.13 9.12 15.63
CA TYR A 5 -0.32 8.87 15.73
C TYR A 5 -1.01 8.86 14.37
N ALA A 6 -0.33 8.35 13.35
CA ALA A 6 -0.90 8.23 12.01
C ALA A 6 -2.17 7.38 12.01
N THR A 7 -3.22 7.90 11.39
CA THR A 7 -4.48 7.19 11.14
C THR A 7 -4.30 6.16 10.01
N PHE A 8 -5.30 5.30 9.82
CA PHE A 8 -5.29 4.41 8.65
C PHE A 8 -5.27 5.19 7.33
N ARG A 9 -5.96 6.34 7.29
CA ARG A 9 -5.96 7.23 6.13
C ARG A 9 -4.57 7.83 5.86
N ASP A 10 -3.86 8.26 6.90
CA ASP A 10 -2.50 8.80 6.76
C ASP A 10 -1.54 7.76 6.17
N LEU A 11 -1.67 6.49 6.56
CA LEU A 11 -0.87 5.39 6.00
C LEU A 11 -1.14 5.21 4.50
N LEU A 12 -2.41 5.25 4.10
CA LEU A 12 -2.81 5.14 2.69
C LEU A 12 -2.29 6.31 1.86
N ASP A 13 -2.49 7.54 2.35
CA ASP A 13 -2.08 8.75 1.64
C ASP A 13 -0.55 8.82 1.49
N GLU A 14 0.21 8.47 2.53
CA GLU A 14 1.67 8.44 2.48
C GLU A 14 2.19 7.33 1.56
N ALA A 15 1.60 6.13 1.64
CA ALA A 15 1.98 5.03 0.74
C ALA A 15 1.71 5.39 -0.72
N ALA A 16 0.52 5.90 -1.02
CA ALA A 16 0.12 6.32 -2.36
C ALA A 16 1.00 7.45 -2.89
N LYS A 17 1.35 8.42 -2.04
CA LYS A 17 2.29 9.49 -2.38
C LYS A 17 3.67 8.96 -2.75
N GLN A 18 4.18 7.96 -2.04
CA GLN A 18 5.51 7.40 -2.31
C GLN A 18 5.57 6.60 -3.60
N ILE A 19 4.48 5.89 -3.96
CA ILE A 19 4.38 5.14 -5.22
C ILE A 19 3.80 5.97 -6.38
N GLY A 20 3.47 7.24 -6.15
CA GLY A 20 2.93 8.14 -7.18
C GLY A 20 1.51 7.80 -7.66
N VAL A 21 0.68 7.17 -6.84
CA VAL A 21 -0.67 6.72 -7.20
C VAL A 21 -1.75 7.70 -6.74
N ASP A 22 -2.69 8.03 -7.63
CA ASP A 22 -3.86 8.85 -7.31
C ASP A 22 -5.00 7.99 -6.74
N LEU A 23 -5.32 8.19 -5.46
CA LEU A 23 -6.37 7.47 -4.73
C LEU A 23 -7.80 7.81 -5.19
N ARG A 24 -8.00 8.83 -6.03
CA ARG A 24 -9.30 9.11 -6.66
C ARG A 24 -9.67 8.02 -7.66
N PHE A 25 -8.69 7.56 -8.44
CA PHE A 25 -8.85 6.56 -9.50
C PHE A 25 -8.41 5.17 -9.07
N ASN A 26 -7.68 5.06 -7.95
CA ASN A 26 -7.14 3.81 -7.47
C ASN A 26 -7.57 3.51 -6.04
N SER A 27 -7.69 2.23 -5.74
CA SER A 27 -7.77 1.68 -4.39
C SER A 27 -6.40 1.16 -4.00
N VAL A 28 -6.00 1.39 -2.76
CA VAL A 28 -4.77 0.85 -2.22
C VAL A 28 -5.11 -0.08 -1.06
N LYS A 29 -4.48 -1.26 -1.03
CA LYS A 29 -4.46 -2.14 0.14
C LYS A 29 -3.06 -2.20 0.70
N LEU A 30 -2.97 -2.16 2.02
CA LEU A 30 -1.72 -2.20 2.75
C LEU A 30 -1.60 -3.54 3.48
N LYS A 31 -0.46 -4.19 3.31
CA LYS A 31 -0.07 -5.36 4.10
C LYS A 31 1.33 -5.14 4.64
N TYR A 32 1.69 -5.76 5.76
CA TYR A 32 3.08 -5.79 6.21
C TYR A 32 3.52 -7.22 6.44
N LYS A 33 4.77 -7.52 6.11
CA LYS A 33 5.38 -8.81 6.42
C LYS A 33 6.00 -8.75 7.81
N ILE A 34 5.89 -9.85 8.55
CA ILE A 34 6.67 -10.09 9.77
C ILE A 34 7.79 -11.05 9.37
N GLU A 35 9.01 -10.79 9.84
CA GLU A 35 10.13 -11.73 9.71
C GLU A 35 9.71 -13.14 10.17
N ASP A 36 10.09 -14.17 9.42
CA ASP A 36 9.69 -15.57 9.65
C ASP A 36 8.18 -15.89 9.57
N SER A 37 7.33 -14.94 9.18
CA SER A 37 5.93 -15.22 8.83
C SER A 37 5.79 -15.56 7.35
N ASN A 38 5.07 -16.66 7.08
CA ASN A 38 4.70 -17.06 5.72
C ASN A 38 3.60 -16.17 5.10
N SER A 39 2.84 -15.42 5.91
CA SER A 39 1.69 -14.64 5.46
C SER A 39 1.79 -13.17 5.87
N PRO A 40 1.76 -12.21 4.92
CA PRO A 40 1.64 -10.79 5.23
C PRO A 40 0.30 -10.48 5.91
N LEU A 41 0.32 -9.60 6.91
CA LEU A 41 -0.86 -9.15 7.64
C LEU A 41 -1.45 -7.90 7.00
N GLU A 42 -2.77 -7.87 6.80
CA GLU A 42 -3.45 -6.74 6.19
C GLU A 42 -3.79 -5.64 7.21
N ILE A 43 -3.58 -4.40 6.80
CA ILE A 43 -4.01 -3.20 7.53
C ILE A 43 -5.31 -2.75 6.87
N GLN A 44 -6.43 -2.92 7.57
CA GLN A 44 -7.76 -2.62 7.02
C GLN A 44 -8.48 -1.49 7.76
N ASN A 45 -8.00 -1.08 8.94
CA ASN A 45 -8.68 -0.13 9.81
C ASN A 45 -7.71 0.57 10.77
N GLU A 46 -8.25 1.47 11.59
CA GLU A 46 -7.49 2.24 12.60
C GLU A 46 -6.74 1.35 13.60
N MET A 47 -7.30 0.19 13.98
CA MET A 47 -6.63 -0.74 14.88
C MET A 47 -5.39 -1.34 14.22
N GLY A 48 -5.52 -1.81 12.97
CA GLY A 48 -4.38 -2.31 12.20
C GLY A 48 -3.30 -1.25 11.99
N ALA A 49 -3.71 -0.01 11.74
CA ALA A 49 -2.79 1.11 11.56
C ALA A 49 -1.97 1.36 12.82
N ARG A 50 -2.62 1.40 13.99
CA ARG A 50 -1.94 1.57 15.29
C ARG A 50 -0.97 0.44 15.59
N VAL A 51 -1.36 -0.81 15.33
CA VAL A 51 -0.46 -1.96 15.51
C VAL A 51 0.80 -1.81 14.66
N TYR A 52 0.65 -1.49 13.37
CA TYR A 52 1.78 -1.30 12.46
C TYR A 52 2.69 -0.15 12.89
N VAL A 53 2.13 1.02 13.24
CA VAL A 53 2.91 2.19 13.67
C VAL A 53 3.67 1.89 14.97
N SER A 54 3.05 1.21 15.93
CA SER A 54 3.73 0.78 17.17
C SER A 54 4.89 -0.18 16.88
N LEU A 55 4.69 -1.18 16.00
CA LEU A 55 5.76 -2.11 15.61
C LEU A 55 6.95 -1.37 14.98
N LYS A 56 6.70 -0.40 14.08
CA LYS A 56 7.75 0.42 13.46
C LYS A 56 8.41 1.39 14.44
N LYS A 57 7.71 1.82 15.49
CA LYS A 57 8.29 2.67 16.55
C LYS A 57 9.24 1.88 17.43
N ASP A 58 8.85 0.68 17.84
CA ASP A 58 9.64 -0.15 18.75
C ASP A 58 10.87 -0.76 18.06
N ASN A 59 10.83 -0.91 16.74
CA ASN A 59 11.91 -1.50 15.95
C ASN A 59 12.53 -0.46 15.00
N LYS A 60 13.75 -0.03 15.32
CA LYS A 60 14.52 0.92 14.49
C LYS A 60 15.03 0.31 13.18
N GLU A 61 15.01 -1.02 13.07
CA GLU A 61 15.39 -1.73 11.86
C GLU A 61 14.30 -1.58 10.80
N LEU A 62 14.62 -0.81 9.76
CA LEU A 62 13.71 -0.44 8.69
C LEU A 62 13.16 -1.64 7.92
N THR A 63 13.89 -2.75 7.88
CA THR A 63 13.63 -3.96 7.10
C THR A 63 12.77 -5.00 7.81
N LYS A 64 12.56 -4.89 9.14
CA LYS A 64 11.91 -5.93 9.95
C LYS A 64 10.40 -6.08 9.71
N TYR A 65 9.77 -4.98 9.30
CA TYR A 65 8.36 -4.93 8.92
C TYR A 65 8.21 -4.13 7.62
N PRO A 66 8.52 -4.72 6.46
CA PRO A 66 8.34 -4.06 5.18
C PRO A 66 6.85 -3.95 4.87
N LEU A 67 6.43 -2.81 4.33
CA LEU A 67 5.05 -2.57 3.92
C LEU A 67 4.89 -2.97 2.45
N CYS A 68 3.97 -3.88 2.17
CA CYS A 68 3.52 -4.25 0.84
C CYS A 68 2.30 -3.42 0.47
N VAL A 69 2.37 -2.73 -0.67
CA VAL A 69 1.29 -1.91 -1.20
C VAL A 69 0.73 -2.57 -2.45
N LEU A 70 -0.58 -2.83 -2.45
CA LEU A 70 -1.28 -3.39 -3.60
C LEU A 70 -2.22 -2.32 -4.15
N VAL A 71 -2.11 -2.04 -5.44
CA VAL A 71 -2.92 -1.03 -6.13
C VAL A 71 -3.94 -1.71 -7.03
N PHE A 72 -5.18 -1.23 -6.96
CA PHE A 72 -6.30 -1.68 -7.78
C PHE A 72 -6.93 -0.47 -8.46
N VAL A 73 -7.22 -0.55 -9.75
CA VAL A 73 -7.95 0.52 -10.44
C VAL A 73 -9.41 0.48 -9.99
N LYS A 74 -9.95 1.63 -9.55
CA LYS A 74 -11.39 1.82 -9.34
C LYS A 74 -11.96 2.09 -10.71
N ASP A 75 -12.52 1.07 -11.35
CA ASP A 75 -13.18 1.13 -12.66
C ASP A 75 -13.77 2.51 -12.99
N CYS A 76 -13.21 3.19 -13.98
CA CYS A 76 -13.65 4.52 -14.39
C CYS A 76 -13.27 4.84 -15.83
N LYS A 77 -13.57 3.96 -16.81
CA LYS A 77 -13.40 4.28 -18.26
C LYS A 77 -12.05 4.95 -18.61
N LEU A 78 -10.97 4.59 -17.91
CA LEU A 78 -9.69 5.32 -17.89
C LEU A 78 -8.62 4.62 -18.71
N THR A 79 -9.00 3.75 -19.65
CA THR A 79 -8.08 3.15 -20.62
C THR A 79 -7.55 4.12 -21.67
N ASP A 80 -7.85 5.42 -21.61
CA ASP A 80 -7.50 6.33 -22.71
C ASP A 80 -6.30 7.26 -22.46
N ARG A 81 -5.75 7.39 -21.25
CA ARG A 81 -4.61 8.31 -21.04
C ARG A 81 -3.57 7.78 -20.06
N ASN A 82 -2.48 7.27 -20.66
CA ASN A 82 -1.12 7.03 -20.13
C ASN A 82 -0.73 5.56 -19.89
N ILE A 83 -0.34 4.89 -20.99
CA ILE A 83 0.93 4.16 -21.17
C ILE A 83 1.64 3.69 -19.88
N LEU A 84 1.59 2.38 -19.62
CA LEU A 84 2.76 1.62 -19.20
C LEU A 84 3.00 0.58 -20.30
N GLU A 85 4.12 0.74 -21.00
CA GLU A 85 4.60 -0.18 -22.02
C GLU A 85 4.93 -1.53 -21.37
N ASP A 86 4.04 -2.51 -21.45
CA ASP A 86 4.28 -3.79 -22.12
C ASP A 86 3.01 -4.67 -22.00
N GLY A 87 2.78 -5.50 -23.02
CA GLY A 87 1.48 -6.04 -23.38
C GLY A 87 0.68 -6.85 -22.34
N VAL A 88 -0.64 -6.68 -22.46
CA VAL A 88 -1.74 -7.67 -22.47
C VAL A 88 -2.92 -7.07 -21.71
N GLY A 89 -3.77 -6.36 -22.45
CA GLY A 89 -5.12 -6.08 -22.03
C GLY A 89 -5.97 -7.34 -22.25
N MET A 90 -6.55 -7.86 -21.18
CA MET A 90 -7.83 -8.54 -21.22
C MET A 90 -8.52 -8.35 -19.86
N CYS A 91 -9.59 -7.57 -19.87
CA CYS A 91 -10.47 -7.37 -18.72
C CYS A 91 -11.02 -8.74 -18.28
N GLY A 92 -10.54 -9.22 -17.13
CA GLY A 92 -11.08 -10.41 -16.48
C GLY A 92 -12.44 -10.12 -15.86
N ILE A 93 -13.30 -11.13 -15.81
CA ILE A 93 -14.73 -11.07 -15.44
C ILE A 93 -14.98 -10.56 -13.99
N ASP A 94 -13.93 -10.30 -13.20
CA ASP A 94 -14.00 -9.74 -11.83
C ASP A 94 -13.41 -8.31 -11.67
N GLY A 95 -13.04 -7.63 -12.75
CA GLY A 95 -12.76 -6.17 -12.77
C GLY A 95 -11.72 -5.65 -11.77
N ARG A 96 -10.75 -6.47 -11.35
CA ARG A 96 -9.68 -6.07 -10.43
C ARG A 96 -8.31 -6.44 -10.99
N ASP A 97 -7.78 -5.54 -11.82
CA ASP A 97 -6.39 -5.63 -12.25
C ASP A 97 -5.47 -5.26 -11.06
N ILE A 98 -4.57 -6.20 -10.70
CA ILE A 98 -3.45 -5.92 -9.79
C ILE A 98 -2.40 -5.22 -10.65
N VAL A 99 -2.28 -3.91 -10.51
CA VAL A 99 -1.44 -3.11 -11.41
C VAL A 99 0.01 -3.02 -10.94
N ASP A 100 0.26 -3.12 -9.63
CA ASP A 100 1.63 -3.08 -9.12
C ASP A 100 1.70 -3.58 -7.66
N THR A 101 2.83 -4.19 -7.27
CA THR A 101 3.16 -4.52 -5.88
C THR A 101 4.50 -3.92 -5.52
N GLN A 102 4.50 -2.81 -4.79
CA GLN A 102 5.71 -2.17 -4.29
C GLN A 102 5.91 -2.43 -2.79
N THR A 103 7.18 -2.67 -2.44
CA THR A 103 7.60 -2.76 -1.04
C THR A 103 8.15 -1.41 -0.60
N LEU A 104 7.50 -0.78 0.38
CA LEU A 104 7.90 0.51 0.94
C LEU A 104 8.56 0.36 2.30
N VAL A 105 9.57 1.21 2.53
CA VAL A 105 10.22 1.39 3.83
C VAL A 105 9.77 2.72 4.40
N LEU A 106 8.80 2.68 5.31
CA LEU A 106 8.32 3.86 6.01
C LEU A 106 9.05 4.05 7.34
N SER A 107 9.57 5.25 7.58
CA SER A 107 10.10 5.68 8.86
C SER A 107 9.04 6.48 9.64
N VAL A 108 8.98 6.25 10.95
CA VAL A 108 8.12 6.99 11.89
C VAL A 108 8.92 8.13 12.51
N VAL A 109 8.36 9.33 12.54
CA VAL A 109 8.95 10.51 13.18
C VAL A 109 8.21 10.80 14.48
N ARG A 110 8.97 11.22 15.50
CA ARG A 110 8.45 11.67 16.80
C ARG A 110 7.76 13.03 16.68
#